data_AF-A0A7K1Y1P2-F1
#
_entry.id   AF-A0A7K1Y1P2-F1
#
_cell.length_a   1.000
_cell.length_b   1.000
_cell.length_c   1.000
_cell.angle_alpha   90.00
_cell.angle_beta   90.00
_cell.angle_gamma   90.00
#
_symmetry.space_group_name_H-M   'P 1'
#
loop_
_entity.id
_entity.type
_entity.pdbx_description
1 polymer ?
#
loop_
_entity_poly.entity_id
_entity_poly.type
_entity_poly.pdbx_seq_one_letter_code
_entity_poly.pdbx_strand_id
1 'polypeptide(L)'
;MVFYRGEISAFVSKVVGKDVPGLKHAILFFLISYPLALFFNIFFTRKFSFDYTIERWGTQLEKLFWRSVSEVQEEDKMLMLTTKSNKIYIGIVNKISQPIGEPYISIMPSFSGYRNKETLRLELTTRYTDIRKAYILKDRVNELDEKLGIILPISEILIVSRFDNEIFGWFNDNPAREAGRPLSIRGRISQAFSALFR
;
A
#
# COMPACT_ATOMS: atom_id res chain seq x y z
N MET A 1 -37.57 20.84 -29.13
CA MET A 1 -37.10 20.62 -27.75
C MET A 1 -37.95 21.42 -26.74
N VAL A 2 -39.29 21.23 -26.75
CA VAL A 2 -40.24 22.05 -25.94
C VAL A 2 -41.19 21.18 -25.09
N PHE A 3 -41.30 19.88 -25.37
CA PHE A 3 -42.30 19.00 -24.74
C PHE A 3 -41.98 18.56 -23.29
N TYR A 4 -40.72 18.58 -22.85
CA TYR A 4 -40.35 18.11 -21.51
C TYR A 4 -40.62 19.12 -20.37
N ARG A 5 -40.82 20.40 -20.71
CA ARG A 5 -41.01 21.48 -19.74
C ARG A 5 -42.39 21.44 -19.05
N GLY A 6 -43.39 20.87 -19.73
CA GLY A 6 -44.78 20.84 -19.26
C GLY A 6 -45.00 19.86 -18.10
N GLU A 7 -44.49 18.63 -18.23
CA GLU A 7 -44.78 17.57 -17.25
C GLU A 7 -44.09 17.79 -15.91
N ILE A 8 -42.83 18.24 -15.93
CA ILE A 8 -42.08 18.56 -14.71
C ILE A 8 -42.74 19.74 -13.99
N SER A 9 -43.12 20.81 -14.71
CA SER A 9 -43.80 21.96 -14.12
C SER A 9 -45.16 21.58 -13.53
N ALA A 10 -45.93 20.72 -14.20
CA ALA A 10 -47.21 20.22 -13.70
C ALA A 10 -47.07 19.39 -12.42
N PHE A 11 -46.09 18.48 -12.37
CA PHE A 11 -45.78 17.69 -11.18
C PHE A 11 -45.37 18.56 -9.99
N VAL A 12 -44.48 19.52 -10.21
CA VAL A 12 -44.00 20.44 -9.18
C VAL A 12 -45.13 21.32 -8.62
N SER A 13 -46.04 21.77 -9.48
CA SER A 13 -47.19 22.58 -9.07
C SER A 13 -48.18 21.79 -8.20
N LYS A 14 -48.29 20.48 -8.43
CA LYS A 14 -49.10 19.56 -7.62
C LYS A 14 -48.52 19.31 -6.22
N VAL A 15 -47.19 19.35 -6.09
CA VAL A 15 -46.47 19.05 -4.84
C VAL A 15 -46.27 20.29 -3.96
N VAL A 16 -45.97 21.46 -4.55
CA VAL A 16 -45.53 22.65 -3.80
C VAL A 16 -46.63 23.72 -3.63
N GLY A 17 -47.64 23.74 -4.51
CA GLY A 17 -48.72 24.73 -4.48
C GLY A 17 -48.32 26.16 -4.93
N LYS A 18 -49.32 26.91 -5.43
CA LYS A 18 -49.30 28.26 -6.08
C LYS A 18 -48.13 28.58 -7.04
N ASP A 19 -48.50 29.02 -8.26
CA ASP A 19 -47.56 29.41 -9.33
C ASP A 19 -46.83 30.72 -9.03
N VAL A 20 -45.73 30.63 -8.28
CA VAL A 20 -44.68 31.66 -8.28
C VAL A 20 -43.54 31.18 -9.19
N PRO A 21 -43.21 31.92 -10.28
CA PRO A 21 -42.15 31.53 -11.19
C PRO A 21 -40.82 31.33 -10.46
N GLY A 22 -40.15 30.19 -10.67
CA GLY A 22 -38.84 29.88 -10.07
C GLY A 22 -38.88 29.31 -8.65
N LEU A 23 -39.71 29.84 -7.74
CA LEU A 23 -39.75 29.43 -6.34
C LEU A 23 -40.04 27.93 -6.14
N LYS A 24 -40.98 27.40 -6.93
CA LYS A 24 -41.37 25.99 -6.86
C LYS A 24 -40.26 25.01 -7.24
N HIS A 25 -39.42 25.38 -8.20
CA HIS A 25 -38.28 24.56 -8.61
C HIS A 25 -37.17 24.62 -7.56
N ALA A 26 -36.94 25.79 -6.95
CA ALA A 26 -35.97 25.93 -5.87
C ALA A 26 -36.34 25.05 -4.66
N ILE A 27 -37.61 25.07 -4.24
CA ILE A 27 -38.12 24.22 -3.15
C ILE A 27 -37.96 22.73 -3.51
N LEU A 28 -38.30 22.34 -4.75
CA LEU A 28 -38.12 20.96 -5.20
C LEU A 28 -36.65 20.52 -5.15
N PHE A 29 -35.73 21.31 -5.72
CA PHE A 29 -34.30 20.96 -5.71
C PHE A 29 -33.75 20.90 -4.29
N PHE A 30 -34.18 21.79 -3.40
CA PHE A 30 -33.81 21.75 -1.99
C PHE A 30 -34.32 20.50 -1.27
N LEU A 31 -35.56 20.07 -1.53
CA LEU A 31 -36.12 18.85 -0.96
C LEU A 31 -35.48 17.58 -1.54
N ILE A 32 -35.14 17.58 -2.83
CA ILE A 32 -34.51 16.44 -3.50
C ILE A 32 -33.01 16.37 -3.18
N SER A 33 -32.32 17.47 -2.89
CA SER A 33 -30.86 17.46 -2.74
C SER A 33 -30.38 16.57 -1.60
N TYR A 34 -31.08 16.52 -0.46
CA TYR A 34 -30.70 15.66 0.66
C TYR A 34 -30.86 14.15 0.36
N PRO A 35 -32.03 13.64 -0.06
CA PRO A 35 -32.16 12.22 -0.41
C PRO A 35 -31.26 11.83 -1.59
N LEU A 36 -31.06 12.75 -2.55
CA LEU A 36 -30.15 12.53 -3.67
C LEU A 36 -28.69 12.44 -3.21
N ALA A 37 -28.27 13.26 -2.25
CA ALA A 37 -26.93 13.17 -1.65
C ALA A 37 -26.74 11.87 -0.87
N LEU A 38 -27.74 11.42 -0.11
CA LEU A 38 -27.70 10.12 0.56
C LEU A 38 -27.59 8.97 -0.44
N PHE A 39 -28.41 9.00 -1.50
CA PHE A 39 -28.36 8.04 -2.58
C PHE A 39 -26.96 8.00 -3.20
N PHE A 40 -26.40 9.14 -3.58
CA PHE A 40 -25.06 9.18 -4.16
C PHE A 40 -23.98 8.71 -3.20
N ASN A 41 -24.07 9.00 -1.90
CA ASN A 41 -23.06 8.54 -0.93
C ASN A 41 -23.08 7.01 -0.74
N ILE A 42 -24.23 6.37 -0.96
CA ILE A 42 -24.36 4.90 -0.96
C ILE A 42 -23.72 4.30 -2.22
N PHE A 43 -24.00 4.85 -3.40
CA PHE A 43 -23.50 4.32 -4.67
C PHE A 43 -22.02 4.65 -4.92
N PHE A 44 -21.58 5.85 -4.56
CA PHE A 44 -20.22 6.36 -4.77
C PHE A 44 -19.42 6.31 -3.47
N THR A 45 -19.10 5.09 -3.04
CA THR A 45 -18.23 4.91 -1.87
C THR A 45 -16.85 5.55 -2.12
N ARG A 46 -16.18 5.95 -1.03
CA ARG A 46 -14.81 6.48 -1.11
C ARG A 46 -13.87 5.50 -1.81
N LYS A 47 -14.00 4.20 -1.54
CA LYS A 47 -13.19 3.15 -2.18
C LYS A 47 -13.35 3.17 -3.71
N PHE A 48 -14.59 3.19 -4.21
CA PHE A 48 -14.86 3.29 -5.65
C PHE A 48 -14.21 4.54 -6.28
N SER A 49 -14.34 5.69 -5.61
CA SER A 49 -13.75 6.94 -6.09
C SER A 49 -12.22 6.87 -6.16
N PHE A 50 -11.58 6.26 -5.15
CA PHE A 50 -10.13 6.03 -5.14
C PHE A 50 -9.70 5.02 -6.19
N ASP A 51 -10.37 3.85 -6.28
CA ASP A 51 -10.12 2.81 -7.29
C ASP A 51 -10.14 3.41 -8.70
N TYR A 52 -11.20 4.13 -9.02
CA TYR A 52 -11.37 4.77 -10.32
C TYR A 52 -10.29 5.82 -10.61
N THR A 53 -9.94 6.63 -9.60
CA THR A 53 -8.93 7.69 -9.76
C THR A 53 -7.54 7.11 -9.98
N ILE A 54 -7.12 6.13 -9.17
CA ILE A 54 -5.81 5.49 -9.29
C ILE A 54 -5.71 4.70 -10.60
N GLU A 55 -6.77 4.00 -11.02
CA GLU A 55 -6.71 3.22 -12.25
C GLU A 55 -6.65 4.12 -13.49
N ARG A 56 -7.36 5.25 -13.48
CA ARG A 56 -7.42 6.16 -14.64
C ARG A 56 -6.28 7.17 -14.71
N TRP A 57 -5.83 7.68 -13.56
CA TRP A 57 -4.90 8.81 -13.47
C TRP A 57 -3.64 8.51 -12.65
N GLY A 58 -3.61 7.39 -11.92
CA GLY A 58 -2.48 7.02 -11.08
C GLY A 58 -1.27 6.56 -11.88
N THR A 59 -0.09 6.88 -11.35
CA THR A 59 1.20 6.39 -11.82
C THR A 59 1.33 4.87 -11.60
N GLN A 60 2.29 4.23 -12.27
CA GLN A 60 2.55 2.79 -12.09
C GLN A 60 2.89 2.44 -10.63
N LEU A 61 3.58 3.36 -9.95
CA LEU A 61 3.94 3.21 -8.55
C LEU A 61 2.70 3.26 -7.64
N GLU A 62 1.83 4.25 -7.84
CA GLU A 62 0.58 4.37 -7.09
C GLU A 62 -0.35 3.19 -7.35
N LYS A 63 -0.43 2.70 -8.59
CA LYS A 63 -1.16 1.47 -8.93
C LYS A 63 -0.61 0.26 -8.20
N LEU A 64 0.72 0.11 -8.13
CA LEU A 64 1.37 -0.98 -7.40
C LEU A 64 1.06 -0.92 -5.90
N PHE A 65 1.19 0.26 -5.29
CA PHE A 65 0.85 0.46 -3.87
C PHE A 65 -0.62 0.18 -3.61
N TRP A 66 -1.51 0.72 -4.44
CA TRP A 66 -2.95 0.53 -4.30
C TRP A 66 -3.36 -0.94 -4.44
N ARG A 67 -2.78 -1.66 -5.40
CA ARG A 67 -2.98 -3.11 -5.55
C ARG A 67 -2.51 -3.85 -4.31
N SER A 68 -1.29 -3.60 -3.84
CA SER A 68 -0.75 -4.21 -2.61
C SER A 68 -1.66 -3.97 -1.39
N VAL A 69 -2.16 -2.75 -1.18
CA VAL A 69 -3.07 -2.45 -0.05
C VAL A 69 -4.44 -3.11 -0.22
N SER A 70 -4.91 -3.26 -1.45
CA SER A 70 -6.22 -3.80 -1.77
C SER A 70 -6.31 -5.33 -1.78
N GLU A 71 -5.18 -6.04 -1.74
CA GLU A 71 -5.17 -7.50 -1.67
C GLU A 71 -5.84 -8.02 -0.39
N VAL A 72 -6.37 -9.24 -0.46
CA VAL A 72 -7.01 -9.88 0.70
C VAL A 72 -5.98 -10.54 1.60
N GLN A 73 -5.07 -11.32 0.99
CA GLN A 73 -4.05 -12.09 1.72
C GLN A 73 -2.88 -11.21 2.12
N GLU A 74 -2.36 -11.34 3.35
CA GLU A 74 -1.23 -10.53 3.82
C GLU A 74 0.05 -10.73 3.01
N GLU A 75 0.27 -11.95 2.50
CA GLU A 75 1.46 -12.32 1.73
C GLU A 75 1.54 -11.51 0.42
N ASP A 76 0.41 -11.33 -0.25
CA ASP A 76 0.29 -10.58 -1.51
C ASP A 76 0.43 -9.06 -1.33
N LYS A 77 0.37 -8.58 -0.09
CA LYS A 77 0.55 -7.16 0.27
C LYS A 77 2.01 -6.76 0.36
N MET A 78 2.92 -7.72 0.53
CA MET A 78 4.32 -7.40 0.80
C MET A 78 5.00 -6.78 -0.42
N LEU A 79 5.67 -5.66 -0.17
CA LEU A 79 6.50 -4.97 -1.13
C LEU A 79 7.94 -4.91 -0.62
N MET A 80 8.89 -5.03 -1.54
CA MET A 80 10.31 -4.74 -1.31
C MET A 80 10.64 -3.39 -1.93
N LEU A 81 11.11 -2.47 -1.10
CA LEU A 81 11.49 -1.12 -1.47
C LEU A 81 12.99 -0.96 -1.32
N THR A 82 13.65 -0.54 -2.38
CA THR A 82 15.06 -0.17 -2.37
C THR A 82 15.15 1.35 -2.38
N THR A 83 15.82 1.93 -1.38
CA THR A 83 16.05 3.37 -1.29
C THR A 83 17.32 3.78 -2.04
N LYS A 84 17.46 5.08 -2.32
CA LYS A 84 18.69 5.67 -2.85
C LYS A 84 19.90 5.45 -1.95
N SER A 85 19.70 5.34 -0.63
CA SER A 85 20.74 5.02 0.35
C SER A 85 21.16 3.55 0.38
N ASN A 86 20.67 2.74 -0.57
CA ASN A 86 20.91 1.29 -0.65
C ASN A 86 20.33 0.50 0.55
N LYS A 87 19.48 1.15 1.34
CA LYS A 87 18.68 0.50 2.38
C LYS A 87 17.47 -0.16 1.73
N ILE A 88 17.09 -1.31 2.26
CA ILE A 88 15.96 -2.07 1.77
C ILE A 88 14.96 -2.25 2.90
N TYR A 89 13.70 -2.00 2.58
CA TYR A 89 12.56 -2.23 3.44
C TYR A 89 11.62 -3.22 2.78
N ILE A 90 11.20 -4.24 3.54
CA ILE A 90 10.21 -5.21 3.09
C ILE A 90 9.04 -5.11 4.04
N GLY A 91 7.86 -4.80 3.52
CA GLY A 91 6.71 -4.54 4.37
C GLY A 91 5.45 -4.22 3.61
N ILE A 92 4.42 -3.83 4.37
CA ILE A 92 3.10 -3.48 3.85
C ILE A 92 2.98 -1.97 3.84
N VAL A 93 2.44 -1.40 2.77
CA VAL A 93 2.11 0.03 2.72
C VAL A 93 0.85 0.26 3.54
N ASN A 94 0.91 1.13 4.53
CA ASN A 94 -0.23 1.44 5.39
C ASN A 94 -0.94 2.74 4.96
N LYS A 95 -0.18 3.69 4.41
CA LYS A 95 -0.69 5.00 4.04
C LYS A 95 0.05 5.55 2.84
N ILE A 96 -0.69 6.15 1.93
CA ILE A 96 -0.17 6.98 0.84
C ILE A 96 -0.49 8.43 1.20
N SER A 97 0.46 9.34 1.00
CA SER A 97 0.29 10.76 1.30
C SER A 97 -0.89 11.36 0.55
N GLN A 98 -1.51 12.37 1.16
CA GLN A 98 -2.46 13.22 0.46
C GLN A 98 -1.75 14.05 -0.62
N PRO A 99 -2.46 14.51 -1.66
CA PRO A 99 -1.86 15.22 -2.81
C PRO A 99 -1.27 16.60 -2.48
N ILE A 100 -1.36 17.06 -1.23
CA ILE A 100 -0.84 18.36 -0.79
C ILE A 100 0.48 18.12 -0.04
N GLY A 101 1.56 18.71 -0.54
CA GLY A 101 2.90 18.63 0.05
C GLY A 101 3.82 17.63 -0.68
N GLU A 102 4.92 17.26 -0.02
CA GLU A 102 5.84 16.27 -0.57
C GLU A 102 5.21 14.87 -0.51
N PRO A 103 5.16 14.14 -1.65
CA PRO A 103 4.54 12.83 -1.66
C PRO A 103 5.39 11.81 -0.92
N TYR A 104 4.74 11.05 -0.05
CA TYR A 104 5.37 10.03 0.79
C TYR A 104 4.47 8.81 0.96
N ILE A 105 5.07 7.71 1.40
CA ILE A 105 4.34 6.53 1.86
C ILE A 105 4.73 6.19 3.30
N SER A 106 3.80 5.59 4.02
CA SER A 106 4.08 4.95 5.30
C SER A 106 4.08 3.45 5.10
N ILE A 107 5.13 2.78 5.58
CA ILE A 107 5.29 1.33 5.51
C ILE A 107 5.37 0.77 6.92
N MET A 108 4.66 -0.33 7.14
CA MET A 108 4.90 -1.22 8.26
C MET A 108 5.95 -2.26 7.83
N PRO A 109 7.21 -2.12 8.28
CA PRO A 109 8.25 -3.06 7.88
C PRO A 109 8.01 -4.42 8.55
N SER A 110 8.19 -5.49 7.78
CA SER A 110 8.39 -6.85 8.27
C SER A 110 9.90 -7.13 8.42
N PHE A 111 10.70 -6.67 7.46
CA PHE A 111 12.15 -6.79 7.45
C PHE A 111 12.82 -5.52 6.94
N SER A 112 14.07 -5.31 7.34
CA SER A 112 14.95 -4.35 6.67
C SER A 112 16.37 -4.87 6.54
N GLY A 113 17.12 -4.26 5.64
CA GLY A 113 18.47 -4.66 5.30
C GLY A 113 19.12 -3.72 4.31
N TYR A 114 20.11 -4.22 3.60
CA TYR A 114 20.79 -3.51 2.52
C TYR A 114 21.27 -4.49 1.44
N ARG A 115 21.62 -4.00 0.25
CA ARG A 115 22.34 -4.81 -0.74
C ARG A 115 23.84 -4.69 -0.55
N ASN A 116 24.53 -5.81 -0.47
CA ASN A 116 25.98 -5.82 -0.47
C ASN A 116 26.51 -5.17 -1.76
N LYS A 117 27.48 -4.26 -1.66
CA LYS A 117 27.97 -3.49 -2.82
C LYS A 117 28.68 -4.35 -3.86
N GLU A 118 29.34 -5.43 -3.43
CA GLU A 118 30.14 -6.29 -4.29
C GLU A 118 29.30 -7.41 -4.89
N THR A 119 28.46 -8.05 -4.06
CA THR A 119 27.68 -9.22 -4.48
C THR A 119 26.26 -8.87 -4.93
N LEU A 120 25.80 -7.65 -4.68
CA LEU A 120 24.42 -7.16 -4.90
C LEU A 120 23.35 -8.01 -4.20
N ARG A 121 23.75 -8.88 -3.26
CA ARG A 121 22.84 -9.72 -2.48
C ARG A 121 22.17 -8.90 -1.40
N LEU A 122 20.90 -9.18 -1.18
CA LEU A 122 20.15 -8.64 -0.06
C LEU A 122 20.62 -9.29 1.24
N GLU A 123 21.09 -8.47 2.18
CA GLU A 123 21.41 -8.86 3.54
C GLU A 123 20.35 -8.30 4.48
N LEU A 124 19.53 -9.18 5.07
CA LEU A 124 18.52 -8.81 6.05
C LEU A 124 19.17 -8.62 7.42
N THR A 125 19.08 -7.42 7.99
CA THR A 125 19.71 -7.07 9.27
C THR A 125 18.70 -6.99 10.41
N THR A 126 17.43 -6.72 10.11
CA THR A 126 16.43 -6.43 11.13
C THR A 126 15.11 -7.11 10.79
N ARG A 127 14.56 -7.82 11.77
CA ARG A 127 13.28 -8.53 11.68
C ARG A 127 12.28 -7.86 12.62
N TYR A 128 11.34 -7.12 12.04
CA TYR A 128 10.31 -6.39 12.78
C TYR A 128 9.14 -7.29 13.18
N THR A 129 8.95 -8.42 12.50
CA THR A 129 7.87 -9.39 12.81
C THR A 129 7.90 -9.85 14.26
N ASP A 130 9.09 -10.00 14.84
CA ASP A 130 9.26 -10.50 16.22
C ASP A 130 8.83 -9.44 17.23
N ILE A 131 9.16 -8.18 16.95
CA ILE A 131 8.74 -7.02 17.74
C ILE A 131 7.22 -6.87 17.64
N ARG A 132 6.64 -6.99 16.42
CA ARG A 132 5.19 -6.91 16.21
C ARG A 132 4.44 -7.94 17.04
N LYS A 133 4.89 -9.19 17.06
CA LYS A 133 4.32 -10.25 17.90
C LYS A 133 4.35 -9.88 19.38
N ALA A 134 5.46 -9.30 19.87
CA ALA A 134 5.57 -8.86 21.25
C ALA A 134 4.58 -7.73 21.61
N TYR A 135 4.29 -6.81 20.69
CA TYR A 135 3.30 -5.74 20.89
C TYR A 135 1.87 -6.28 20.89
N ILE A 136 1.56 -7.23 20.01
CA ILE A 136 0.26 -7.92 19.98
C ILE A 136 0.01 -8.65 21.31
N LEU A 137 1.01 -9.39 21.81
CA LEU A 137 0.91 -10.10 23.09
C LEU A 137 0.75 -9.17 24.31
N LYS A 138 1.12 -7.89 24.17
CA LYS A 138 1.01 -6.86 25.22
C LYS A 138 -0.22 -5.97 25.07
N ASP A 139 -1.10 -6.26 24.12
CA ASP A 139 -2.29 -5.46 23.78
C ASP A 139 -1.96 -4.00 23.41
N ARG A 140 -0.82 -3.80 22.73
CA ARG A 140 -0.33 -2.47 22.29
C ARG A 140 -0.38 -2.30 20.78
N VAL A 141 -1.36 -2.92 20.13
CA VAL A 141 -1.48 -2.92 18.65
C VAL A 141 -1.61 -1.51 18.10
N ASN A 142 -2.30 -0.62 18.82
CA ASN A 142 -2.52 0.77 18.41
C ASN A 142 -1.21 1.60 18.34
N GLU A 143 -0.15 1.16 19.02
CA GLU A 143 1.15 1.86 19.02
C GLU A 143 2.05 1.42 17.85
N LEU A 144 1.71 0.33 17.13
CA LEU A 144 2.58 -0.26 16.11
C LEU A 144 2.92 0.74 15.00
N ASP A 145 1.91 1.40 14.44
CA ASP A 145 2.10 2.35 13.34
C ASP A 145 2.94 3.56 13.75
N GLU A 146 2.77 4.03 14.99
CA GLU A 146 3.54 5.18 15.51
C GLU A 146 4.99 4.80 15.81
N LYS A 147 5.22 3.61 16.39
CA LYS A 147 6.55 3.21 16.88
C LYS A 147 7.41 2.48 15.86
N LEU A 148 6.78 1.77 14.91
CA LEU A 148 7.46 0.94 13.91
C LEU A 148 7.21 1.39 12.47
N GLY A 149 6.18 2.22 12.24
CA GLY A 149 5.90 2.77 10.93
C GLY A 149 7.05 3.63 10.42
N ILE A 150 7.40 3.46 9.14
CA ILE A 150 8.46 4.21 8.48
C ILE A 150 7.84 5.07 7.40
N ILE A 151 8.09 6.38 7.48
CA ILE A 151 7.71 7.34 6.45
C ILE A 151 8.86 7.44 5.44
N LEU A 152 8.57 7.16 4.17
CA LEU A 152 9.51 7.28 3.06
C LEU A 152 8.98 8.28 2.04
N PRO A 153 9.72 9.37 1.74
CA PRO A 153 9.44 10.20 0.58
C PRO A 153 9.47 9.35 -0.69
N ILE A 154 8.54 9.57 -1.61
CA ILE A 154 8.55 8.84 -2.89
C ILE A 154 9.84 9.14 -3.66
N SER A 155 10.37 10.35 -3.51
CA SER A 155 11.64 10.79 -4.08
C SER A 155 12.84 9.95 -3.62
N GLU A 156 12.78 9.30 -2.45
CA GLU A 156 13.87 8.46 -1.90
C GLU A 156 13.82 7.00 -2.38
N ILE A 157 12.71 6.60 -3.00
CA ILE A 157 12.50 5.23 -3.47
C ILE A 157 13.11 5.08 -4.87
N LEU A 158 14.06 4.16 -5.00
CA LEU A 158 14.70 3.85 -6.27
C LEU A 158 13.93 2.77 -7.04
N ILE A 159 13.57 1.69 -6.36
CA ILE A 159 12.88 0.53 -6.95
C ILE A 159 11.85 0.01 -5.96
N VAL A 160 10.68 -0.38 -6.46
CA VAL A 160 9.67 -1.14 -5.73
C VAL A 160 9.34 -2.40 -6.51
N SER A 161 9.23 -3.53 -5.81
CA SER A 161 8.71 -4.78 -6.37
C SER A 161 7.77 -5.44 -5.38
N ARG A 162 6.91 -6.34 -5.86
CA ARG A 162 6.27 -7.32 -4.96
C ARG A 162 7.34 -8.16 -4.29
N PHE A 163 7.06 -8.55 -3.05
CA PHE A 163 7.91 -9.46 -2.30
C PHE A 163 7.10 -10.68 -1.91
N ASP A 164 7.60 -11.84 -2.30
CA ASP A 164 7.08 -13.13 -1.92
C ASP A 164 8.22 -13.88 -1.23
N ASN A 165 7.99 -14.29 0.01
CA ASN A 165 9.01 -14.92 0.82
C ASN A 165 9.36 -16.32 0.31
N GLU A 166 8.40 -17.05 -0.26
CA GLU A 166 8.62 -18.40 -0.79
C GLU A 166 9.47 -18.33 -2.06
N ILE A 167 9.11 -17.44 -2.99
CA ILE A 167 9.86 -17.20 -4.22
C ILE A 167 11.27 -16.70 -3.89
N PHE A 168 11.40 -15.80 -2.90
CA PHE A 168 12.69 -15.30 -2.46
C PHE A 168 13.60 -16.42 -1.90
N GLY A 169 13.02 -17.38 -1.16
CA GLY A 169 13.73 -18.57 -0.67
C GLY A 169 14.38 -19.36 -1.80
N TRP A 170 13.64 -19.61 -2.89
CA TRP A 170 14.16 -20.36 -4.05
C TRP A 170 15.39 -19.72 -4.72
N PHE A 171 15.50 -18.39 -4.70
CA PHE A 171 16.67 -17.71 -5.25
C PHE A 171 17.93 -17.88 -4.38
N ASN A 172 17.76 -18.08 -3.08
CA ASN A 172 18.83 -18.15 -2.10
C ASN A 172 19.25 -19.59 -1.77
N ASP A 173 18.31 -20.54 -1.80
CA ASP A 173 18.53 -21.94 -1.39
C ASP A 173 19.09 -22.82 -2.51
N ASN A 174 19.45 -22.27 -3.67
CA ASN A 174 19.93 -23.06 -4.79
C ASN A 174 21.39 -23.57 -4.55
N PRO A 175 21.61 -24.87 -4.29
CA PRO A 175 22.90 -25.43 -3.88
C PRO A 175 23.96 -25.36 -5.00
N ALA A 176 23.56 -25.19 -6.25
CA ALA A 176 24.48 -24.97 -7.37
C ALA A 176 25.32 -23.69 -7.21
N ARG A 177 24.89 -22.74 -6.36
CA ARG A 177 25.64 -21.49 -6.04
C ARG A 177 26.54 -21.62 -4.81
N GLU A 178 26.46 -22.72 -4.06
CA GLU A 178 27.34 -22.98 -2.91
C GLU A 178 28.64 -23.70 -3.32
N ALA A 179 28.58 -24.49 -4.40
CA ALA A 179 29.73 -25.23 -4.93
C ALA A 179 30.88 -24.36 -5.48
N GLY A 180 30.65 -23.06 -5.72
CA GLY A 180 31.66 -22.10 -6.18
C GLY A 180 32.24 -21.19 -5.07
N ARG A 181 31.91 -21.41 -3.79
CA ARG A 181 32.35 -20.53 -2.69
C ARG A 181 33.72 -20.95 -2.17
N PRO A 182 34.72 -20.06 -2.04
CA PRO A 182 35.85 -20.33 -1.17
C PRO A 182 35.32 -20.50 0.26
N LEU A 183 35.73 -21.58 0.93
CA LEU A 183 35.30 -21.90 2.29
C LEU A 183 35.38 -20.67 3.20
N SER A 184 34.29 -20.40 3.93
CA SER A 184 34.30 -19.40 5.00
C SER A 184 35.45 -19.70 5.97
N ILE A 185 35.97 -18.69 6.65
CA ILE A 185 37.11 -18.84 7.59
C ILE A 185 36.83 -19.97 8.60
N ARG A 186 35.58 -20.12 9.04
CA ARG A 186 35.12 -21.21 9.92
C ARG A 186 35.20 -22.59 9.26
N GLY A 187 34.86 -22.69 7.98
CA GLY A 187 35.01 -23.90 7.17
C GLY A 187 36.47 -24.25 6.89
N ARG A 188 37.34 -23.27 6.65
CA ARG A 188 38.80 -23.46 6.50
C ARG A 188 39.43 -23.97 7.80
N ILE A 189 39.05 -23.39 8.94
CA ILE A 189 39.52 -23.83 10.26
C ILE A 189 39.04 -25.26 10.55
N SER A 190 37.77 -25.59 10.26
CA SER A 190 37.25 -26.95 10.47
C SER A 190 37.94 -28.00 9.60
N GLN A 191 38.23 -27.68 8.33
CA GLN A 191 38.97 -28.60 7.45
C GLN A 191 40.43 -28.74 7.88
N ALA A 192 41.10 -27.64 8.23
CA ALA A 192 42.46 -27.66 8.75
C ALA A 192 42.55 -28.46 10.06
N PHE A 193 41.56 -28.34 10.95
CA PHE A 193 41.48 -29.16 12.16
C PHE A 193 41.29 -30.64 11.83
N SER A 194 40.36 -30.98 10.93
CA SER A 194 40.11 -32.38 10.56
C SER A 194 41.29 -33.05 9.83
N ALA A 195 42.12 -32.27 9.13
CA ALA A 195 43.32 -32.76 8.47
C ALA A 195 44.51 -32.91 9.44
N LEU A 196 44.51 -32.19 10.57
CA LEU A 196 45.56 -32.28 11.60
C LEU A 196 45.37 -33.48 12.56
N PHE A 197 44.14 -34.00 12.66
CA PHE A 197 43.75 -35.09 13.57
C PHE A 197 43.40 -36.39 12.81
N ARG A 198 43.93 -36.57 11.60
CA ARG A 198 43.97 -37.84 10.88
C ARG A 198 45.35 -38.46 10.95
#